data_AF-A0A967LQ64-F1
#
_entry.id   AF-A0A967LQ64-F1
#
_cell.length_a   1.000
_cell.length_b   1.000
_cell.length_c   1.000
_cell.angle_alpha   90.00
_cell.angle_beta   90.00
_cell.angle_gamma   90.00
#
_symmetry.space_group_name_H-M   'P 1'
#
loop_
_entity.id
_entity.type
_entity.pdbx_description
1 polymer ?
#
loop_
_entity_poly.entity_id
_entity_poly.type
_entity_poly.pdbx_seq_one_letter_code
_entity_poly.pdbx_strand_id
1 'polypeptide(L)'
;MRIGVIIRPREGMEGLEALREGVGSLRARGHEVRPRLTFEGGDGARLARQAAESGAELIIAAGGDGTLNEVVNGAVAVGWRGRFGLVPTGTANDFAAGMGIPL
;
A
#
# COMPACT_ATOMS: atom_id res chain seq x y z
N MET A 1 -8.91 -12.62 -4.02
CA MET A 1 -8.15 -11.72 -4.91
C MET A 1 -6.69 -11.66 -4.46
N ARG A 2 -5.77 -11.32 -5.36
CA ARG A 2 -4.37 -11.04 -5.03
C ARG A 2 -4.19 -9.57 -4.62
N ILE A 3 -3.65 -9.34 -3.43
CA ILE A 3 -3.49 -8.02 -2.81
C ILE A 3 -2.00 -7.77 -2.55
N GLY A 4 -1.46 -6.73 -3.17
CA GLY A 4 -0.15 -6.18 -2.80
C GLY A 4 -0.31 -5.12 -1.72
N VAL A 5 0.46 -5.18 -0.64
CA VAL A 5 0.47 -4.13 0.40
C VAL A 5 1.89 -3.59 0.50
N ILE A 6 2.05 -2.30 0.23
CA ILE A 6 3.35 -1.61 0.21
C ILE A 6 3.38 -0.65 1.37
N ILE A 7 4.29 -0.90 2.31
CA ILE A 7 4.30 -0.26 3.62
C ILE A 7 5.55 0.59 3.73
N ARG A 8 5.37 1.89 4.00
CA ARG A 8 6.44 2.75 4.49
C ARG A 8 6.48 2.67 6.02
N PRO A 9 7.43 1.96 6.63
CA PRO A 9 7.54 1.94 8.08
C PRO A 9 7.86 3.34 8.62
N ARG A 10 7.22 3.72 9.72
CA ARG A 10 7.60 4.87 10.56
C ARG A 10 8.38 4.38 11.79
N GLU A 11 9.02 5.30 12.49
CA GLU A 11 9.52 5.03 13.84
C GLU A 11 8.34 4.73 14.77
N GLY A 12 8.36 3.57 15.44
CA GLY A 12 7.29 3.09 16.33
C GLY A 12 6.60 1.81 15.85
N MET A 13 6.16 0.98 16.79
CA MET A 13 5.59 -0.36 16.53
C MET A 13 4.05 -0.35 16.38
N GLU A 14 3.37 0.68 16.89
CA GLU A 14 1.90 0.69 17.04
C GLU A 14 1.16 0.61 15.69
N GLY A 15 1.62 1.33 14.67
CA GLY A 15 1.03 1.29 13.33
C GLY A 15 1.27 -0.04 12.59
N LEU A 16 2.34 -0.77 12.94
CA LEU A 16 2.69 -2.02 12.28
C LEU A 16 1.79 -3.18 12.76
N GLU A 17 1.42 -3.20 14.04
CA GLU A 17 0.50 -4.22 14.58
C GLU A 17 -0.91 -4.08 13.98
N ALA A 18 -1.43 -2.86 13.83
CA ALA A 18 -2.73 -2.65 13.18
C ALA A 18 -2.71 -3.12 11.71
N LEU A 19 -1.63 -2.83 10.97
CA LEU A 19 -1.44 -3.33 9.61
C LEU A 19 -1.35 -4.86 9.58
N ARG A 20 -0.66 -5.46 10.55
CA ARG A 20 -0.53 -6.91 10.70
C ARG A 20 -1.90 -7.56 10.92
N GLU A 21 -2.72 -7.01 11.80
CA GLU A 21 -4.08 -7.47 12.05
C GLU A 21 -4.95 -7.34 10.79
N GLY A 22 -4.89 -6.20 10.10
CA GLY A 22 -5.59 -5.99 8.83
C GLY A 22 -5.21 -7.01 7.75
N VAL A 23 -3.92 -7.31 7.61
CA VAL A 23 -3.42 -8.37 6.72
C VAL A 23 -3.96 -9.74 7.13
N GLY A 24 -3.96 -10.05 8.42
CA GLY A 24 -4.54 -11.30 8.95
C GLY A 24 -6.02 -11.42 8.62
N SER A 25 -6.78 -10.36 8.83
CA SER A 25 -8.22 -10.27 8.54
C SER A 25 -8.52 -10.46 7.04
N LEU A 26 -7.74 -9.87 6.15
CA LEU A 26 -7.88 -10.06 4.70
C LEU A 26 -7.54 -11.50 4.27
N ARG A 27 -6.50 -12.10 4.86
CA ARG A 27 -6.13 -13.51 4.61
C ARG A 27 -7.21 -14.48 5.10
N ALA A 28 -7.79 -14.24 6.27
CA ALA A 28 -8.89 -15.04 6.81
C ALA A 28 -10.14 -15.02 5.91
N ARG A 29 -10.34 -13.95 5.13
CA ARG A 29 -11.40 -13.86 4.09
C ARG A 29 -11.01 -14.52 2.76
N GLY A 30 -9.92 -15.28 2.71
CA GLY A 30 -9.47 -16.03 1.52
C GLY A 30 -8.74 -15.18 0.48
N HIS A 31 -8.20 -14.01 0.86
CA HIS A 31 -7.37 -13.22 -0.05
C HIS A 31 -5.89 -13.60 0.05
N GLU A 32 -5.20 -13.60 -1.10
CA GLU A 32 -3.76 -13.75 -1.12
C GLU A 32 -3.13 -12.37 -0.88
N VAL A 33 -2.60 -12.14 0.32
CA VAL A 33 -2.04 -10.84 0.70
C VAL A 33 -0.52 -10.92 0.80
N ARG A 34 0.18 -10.04 0.07
CA ARG A 34 1.64 -9.96 0.02
C ARG A 34 2.13 -8.59 0.54
N PRO A 35 2.43 -8.46 1.84
CA PRO A 35 3.07 -7.27 2.39
C PRO A 35 4.52 -7.12 1.92
N ARG A 36 4.94 -5.87 1.70
CA ARG A 36 6.31 -5.48 1.33
C ARG A 36 6.65 -4.18 2.05
N LEU A 37 7.83 -4.10 2.65
CA LEU A 37 8.34 -2.88 3.29
C LEU A 37 9.19 -2.09 2.28
N THR A 38 9.09 -0.76 2.30
CA THR A 38 10.05 0.12 1.64
C THR A 38 11.16 0.51 2.59
N PHE A 39 12.36 0.73 2.07
CA PHE A 39 13.52 1.18 2.83
C PHE A 39 13.98 2.57 2.40
N GLU A 40 14.09 2.79 1.10
CA GLU A 40 14.55 4.05 0.51
C GLU A 40 13.56 4.62 -0.53
N GLY A 41 13.85 5.81 -1.03
CA GLY A 41 13.03 6.44 -2.07
C GLY A 41 13.00 5.62 -3.35
N GLY A 42 11.83 5.54 -3.98
CA GLY A 42 11.63 4.76 -5.21
C GLY A 42 11.26 3.29 -5.00
N ASP A 43 11.41 2.76 -3.78
CA ASP A 43 10.97 1.41 -3.45
C ASP A 43 9.47 1.23 -3.61
N GLY A 44 8.66 2.24 -3.31
CA GLY A 44 7.21 2.16 -3.46
C GLY A 44 6.82 1.89 -4.91
N ALA A 45 7.46 2.60 -5.84
CA ALA A 45 7.23 2.43 -7.28
C ALA A 45 7.72 1.07 -7.76
N ARG A 46 8.93 0.66 -7.35
CA ARG A 46 9.51 -0.63 -7.71
C ARG A 46 8.65 -1.81 -7.23
N LEU A 47 8.20 -1.76 -5.97
CA LEU A 47 7.36 -2.82 -5.39
C LEU A 47 5.95 -2.84 -5.98
N ALA A 48 5.40 -1.67 -6.34
CA ALA A 48 4.11 -1.59 -7.03
C ALA A 48 4.15 -2.21 -8.42
N ARG A 49 5.24 -1.99 -9.18
CA ARG A 49 5.47 -2.68 -10.46
C ARG A 49 5.48 -4.19 -10.28
N GLN A 50 6.27 -4.69 -9.32
CA GLN A 50 6.34 -6.12 -9.03
C GLN A 50 4.97 -6.70 -8.62
N ALA A 51 4.20 -5.97 -7.81
CA ALA A 51 2.85 -6.40 -7.42
C ALA A 51 1.91 -6.46 -8.64
N ALA A 52 1.91 -5.43 -9.48
CA ALA A 52 1.14 -5.36 -10.71
C ALA A 52 1.47 -6.51 -11.68
N GLU A 53 2.76 -6.73 -11.96
CA GLU A 53 3.25 -7.80 -12.84
C GLU A 53 2.94 -9.19 -12.27
N SER A 54 2.92 -9.34 -10.93
CA SER A 54 2.49 -10.57 -10.27
C SER A 54 0.96 -10.80 -10.30
N GLY A 55 0.22 -9.90 -10.94
CA GLY A 55 -1.22 -9.99 -11.15
C GLY A 55 -2.04 -9.63 -9.93
N ALA A 56 -1.54 -8.73 -9.07
CA ALA A 56 -2.36 -8.13 -8.01
C ALA A 56 -3.59 -7.45 -8.63
N GLU A 57 -4.75 -7.62 -8.00
CA GLU A 57 -6.02 -6.96 -8.39
C GLU A 57 -6.28 -5.70 -7.55
N LEU A 58 -5.60 -5.61 -6.40
CA LEU A 58 -5.61 -4.49 -5.47
C LEU A 58 -4.19 -4.23 -4.99
N ILE A 59 -3.74 -2.98 -5.05
CA ILE A 59 -2.46 -2.54 -4.48
C ILE A 59 -2.77 -1.48 -3.42
N ILE A 60 -2.36 -1.74 -2.19
CA ILE A 60 -2.59 -0.86 -1.04
C ILE A 60 -1.29 -0.15 -0.69
N ALA A 61 -1.31 1.19 -0.70
CA ALA A 61 -0.26 2.01 -0.13
C ALA A 61 -0.55 2.24 1.36
N ALA A 62 0.34 1.79 2.25
CA ALA A 62 0.32 2.11 3.67
C ALA A 62 1.45 3.10 3.95
N GLY A 63 1.13 4.39 3.93
CA GLY A 63 2.10 5.47 3.99
C GLY A 63 1.42 6.84 3.90
N GLY A 64 2.24 7.87 3.64
CA GLY A 64 1.75 9.21 3.33
C GLY A 64 1.58 9.45 1.83
N ASP A 65 1.35 10.71 1.46
CA ASP A 65 1.09 11.12 0.07
C ASP A 65 2.25 10.77 -0.88
N GLY A 66 3.50 10.87 -0.41
CA GLY A 66 4.67 10.45 -1.18
C GLY A 66 4.68 8.94 -1.47
N THR A 67 4.31 8.10 -0.50
CA THR A 67 4.19 6.66 -0.69
C THR A 67 3.07 6.33 -1.66
N LEU A 68 1.90 6.98 -1.52
CA LEU A 68 0.80 6.83 -2.47
C LEU A 68 1.24 7.21 -3.90
N ASN A 69 1.93 8.34 -4.05
CA ASN A 69 2.43 8.80 -5.35
C ASN A 69 3.35 7.77 -6.01
N GLU A 70 4.35 7.26 -5.27
CA GLU A 70 5.26 6.24 -5.78
C GLU A 70 4.50 4.96 -6.19
N VAL A 71 3.59 4.48 -5.35
CA VAL A 71 2.83 3.26 -5.60
C VAL A 71 1.95 3.39 -6.85
N VAL A 72 1.21 4.48 -6.98
CA VAL A 72 0.33 4.72 -8.14
C VAL A 72 1.16 4.82 -9.42
N ASN A 73 2.21 5.66 -9.42
CA ASN A 73 3.06 5.83 -10.60
C ASN A 73 3.79 4.54 -10.98
N GLY A 74 4.22 3.75 -10.00
CA GLY A 74 4.85 2.44 -10.22
C GLY A 74 3.93 1.48 -10.97
N ALA A 75 2.73 1.24 -10.45
CA ALA A 75 1.79 0.31 -11.06
C ALA A 75 1.29 0.78 -12.43
N VAL A 76 0.94 2.06 -12.58
CA VAL A 76 0.45 2.62 -13.85
C VAL A 76 1.52 2.58 -14.95
N ALA A 77 2.80 2.74 -14.61
CA ALA A 77 3.91 2.70 -15.57
C ALA A 77 4.02 1.35 -16.32
N VAL A 78 3.50 0.26 -15.75
CA VAL A 78 3.46 -1.07 -16.40
C VAL A 78 2.07 -1.41 -16.99
N GLY A 79 1.21 -0.40 -17.19
CA GLY A 79 -0.10 -0.56 -17.81
C GLY A 79 -1.15 -1.22 -16.91
N TRP A 80 -0.90 -1.31 -15.60
CA TRP A 80 -1.81 -1.92 -14.65
C TRP A 80 -3.09 -1.08 -14.45
N ARG A 81 -4.24 -1.74 -14.41
CA ARG A 81 -5.57 -1.11 -14.30
C ARG A 81 -6.42 -1.66 -13.14
N GLY A 82 -5.77 -2.22 -12.13
CA GLY A 82 -6.46 -2.68 -10.92
C GLY A 82 -6.87 -1.54 -9.99
N ARG A 83 -7.24 -1.89 -8.77
CA ARG A 83 -7.75 -0.94 -7.76
C ARG A 83 -6.66 -0.50 -6.81
N PHE A 84 -6.63 0.78 -6.44
CA PHE A 84 -5.76 1.26 -5.37
C PHE A 84 -6.50 1.30 -4.03
N GLY A 85 -5.77 1.01 -2.95
CA GLY A 85 -6.18 1.28 -1.59
C GLY A 85 -5.15 2.17 -0.89
N LEU A 86 -5.60 2.90 0.13
CA LEU A 86 -4.76 3.76 0.94
C LEU A 86 -5.02 3.48 2.43
N VAL A 87 -3.95 3.26 3.18
CA VAL A 87 -3.92 3.30 4.64
C VAL A 87 -3.05 4.49 5.04
N PRO A 88 -3.63 5.60 5.52
CA PRO A 88 -2.90 6.84 5.76
C PRO A 88 -2.06 6.74 7.02
N THR A 89 -0.79 6.31 6.88
CA THR A 89 0.15 6.22 8.01
C THR A 89 1.21 7.32 7.98
N GLY A 90 1.13 8.25 7.03
CA GLY A 90 2.01 9.42 6.91
C GLY A 90 1.69 10.54 7.91
N THR A 91 2.44 11.64 7.81
CA THR A 91 2.30 12.80 8.71
C THR A 91 1.21 13.77 8.26
N ALA A 92 1.12 14.08 6.97
CA ALA A 92 0.13 15.01 6.42
C ALA A 92 -1.14 14.28 5.97
N ASN A 93 -0.99 13.29 5.06
CA ASN A 93 -2.09 12.50 4.51
C ASN A 93 -3.18 13.38 3.86
N ASP A 94 -2.76 14.44 3.15
CA ASP A 94 -3.66 15.43 2.56
C ASP A 94 -4.63 14.77 1.57
N PHE A 95 -4.15 13.78 0.81
CA PHE A 95 -4.99 13.03 -0.11
C PHE A 95 -6.08 12.25 0.63
N ALA A 96 -5.74 11.59 1.74
CA ALA A 96 -6.70 10.83 2.53
C ALA A 96 -7.77 11.76 3.12
N ALA A 97 -7.35 12.89 3.70
CA ALA A 97 -8.26 13.89 4.24
C ALA A 97 -9.19 14.45 3.16
N GLY A 98 -8.66 14.82 1.98
CA GLY A 98 -9.45 15.32 0.86
C GLY A 98 -10.45 14.31 0.30
N MET A 99 -10.17 13.01 0.44
CA MET A 99 -11.04 11.92 0.00
C MET A 99 -11.99 11.41 1.10
N GLY A 100 -11.97 12.00 2.30
CA GLY A 100 -12.78 11.55 3.43
C GLY A 100 -12.39 10.17 3.98
N ILE A 101 -11.14 9.75 3.78
CA ILE A 101 -10.59 8.51 4.33
C ILE A 101 -10.22 8.77 5.81
N PRO A 102 -10.64 7.90 6.76
CA PRO A 102 -10.28 8.04 8.16
C PRO A 102 -8.76 8.06 8.39
N LEU A 103 -8.31 8.93 9.30
CA LEU A 103 -6.92 9.08 9.74
C LEU A 103 -6.69 8.38 11.08
#